data_AF-A0A969I0E8-F1
#
_entry.id   AF-A0A969I0E8-F1
#
_cell.length_a   1.000
_cell.length_b   1.000
_cell.length_c   1.000
_cell.angle_alpha   90.00
_cell.angle_beta   90.00
_cell.angle_gamma   90.00
#
_symmetry.space_group_name_H-M   'P 1'
#
loop_
_entity.id
_entity.type
_entity.pdbx_description
1 polymer ?
#
loop_
_entity_poly.entity_id
_entity_poly.type
_entity_poly.pdbx_seq_one_letter_code
_entity_poly.pdbx_strand_id
1 'polypeptide(L)'
;MPTFPNRFRPVLLLSLTVIALGALLRGVLWWQFGRAAEISAMALPALLGAGALNDVVVSLYLFAPLSLYLLLMPDRWFRSAAGRLLLRAGMFLSVFGLIYLAVLEYYFFEEFNARLNLVAFDYLMYPHEVFVDIWESYPVVTVLLGSLLSSALVLLLMRRPLARTLATASALRQRSRYFAVHALLLVLAVVGFSTDSLARFSNRVGNEIASNGVSSFFRAARTSDIDYAAYYETGNTAANLRLLARDLGAAEGSSHASLRVDSTAASRPIRTVWASST
;
A
#
# COMPACT_ATOMS: atom_id res chain seq x y z
N MET A 1 32.94 3.18 -7.69
CA MET A 1 32.48 3.44 -9.07
C MET A 1 32.17 4.92 -9.24
N PRO A 2 32.77 5.62 -10.22
CA PRO A 2 32.44 7.02 -10.46
C PRO A 2 31.03 7.08 -11.06
N THR A 3 30.03 7.38 -10.21
CA THR A 3 28.67 7.58 -10.69
C THR A 3 28.62 8.93 -11.40
N PHE A 4 28.62 8.90 -12.74
CA PHE A 4 28.33 10.10 -13.52
C PHE A 4 27.04 10.74 -12.96
N PRO A 5 27.03 12.05 -12.68
CA PRO A 5 25.83 12.72 -12.22
C PRO A 5 24.75 12.58 -13.28
N ASN A 6 23.75 11.77 -12.97
CA ASN A 6 22.66 11.40 -13.87
C ASN A 6 21.39 12.12 -13.45
N ARG A 7 20.72 12.77 -14.40
CA ARG A 7 19.42 13.43 -14.21
C ARG A 7 18.33 12.51 -13.62
N PHE A 8 18.43 11.20 -13.84
CA PHE A 8 17.49 10.19 -13.32
C PHE A 8 17.80 9.68 -11.91
N ARG A 9 18.86 10.20 -11.27
CA ARG A 9 19.21 9.84 -9.88
C ARG A 9 18.08 10.06 -8.86
N PRO A 10 17.18 11.05 -8.97
CA PRO A 10 16.03 11.19 -8.08
C PRO A 10 15.12 9.95 -8.08
N VAL A 11 14.86 9.35 -9.24
CA VAL A 11 14.07 8.12 -9.36
C VAL A 11 14.74 6.98 -8.59
N LEU A 12 16.05 6.81 -8.76
CA LEU A 12 16.82 5.80 -8.03
C LEU A 12 16.77 6.04 -6.51
N LEU A 13 16.98 7.29 -6.06
CA LEU A 13 16.95 7.64 -4.64
C LEU A 13 15.58 7.33 -4.02
N LEU A 14 14.50 7.71 -4.68
CA LEU A 14 13.15 7.42 -4.19
C LEU A 14 12.84 5.92 -4.20
N SER A 15 13.27 5.19 -5.24
CA SER A 15 13.09 3.72 -5.31
C SER A 15 13.82 3.02 -4.16
N LEU A 16 15.05 3.47 -3.84
CA LEU A 16 15.79 2.97 -2.68
C LEU A 16 15.09 3.33 -1.36
N THR A 17 14.46 4.51 -1.25
CA THR A 17 13.65 4.86 -0.08
C THR A 17 12.45 3.93 0.06
N VAL A 18 11.74 3.62 -1.02
CA VAL A 18 10.60 2.67 -0.98
C VAL A 18 11.06 1.31 -0.47
N ILE A 19 12.14 0.77 -1.02
CA ILE A 19 12.67 -0.56 -0.62
C ILE A 19 13.16 -0.53 0.83
N ALA A 20 13.85 0.53 1.26
CA ALA A 20 14.35 0.65 2.63
C ALA A 20 13.21 0.78 3.65
N LEU A 21 12.20 1.62 3.37
CA LEU A 21 11.02 1.77 4.22
C LEU A 21 10.20 0.47 4.24
N GLY A 22 10.01 -0.18 3.09
CA GLY A 22 9.30 -1.45 2.99
C GLY A 22 10.01 -2.56 3.77
N ALA A 23 11.34 -2.66 3.69
CA ALA A 23 12.13 -3.61 4.48
C ALA A 23 12.03 -3.31 5.99
N LEU A 24 12.14 -2.04 6.40
CA LEU A 24 11.99 -1.63 7.79
C LEU A 24 10.60 -1.99 8.32
N LEU A 25 9.55 -1.62 7.58
CA LEU A 25 8.17 -1.92 7.96
C LEU A 25 7.95 -3.42 8.08
N ARG A 26 8.45 -4.23 7.13
CA ARG A 26 8.36 -5.70 7.24
C ARG A 26 9.09 -6.26 8.45
N GLY A 27 10.25 -5.71 8.79
CA GLY A 27 10.96 -6.07 10.02
C GLY A 27 10.15 -5.77 11.27
N VAL A 28 9.52 -4.59 11.33
CA VAL A 28 8.64 -4.19 12.43
C VAL A 28 7.40 -5.09 12.50
N LEU A 29 6.72 -5.34 11.38
CA LEU A 29 5.53 -6.19 11.35
C LEU A 29 5.83 -7.64 11.71
N TRP A 30 6.96 -8.20 11.25
CA TRP A 30 7.38 -9.53 11.69
C TRP A 30 7.67 -9.56 13.19
N TRP A 31 8.35 -8.54 13.72
CA TRP A 31 8.67 -8.46 15.14
C TRP A 31 7.41 -8.38 16.03
N GLN A 32 6.43 -7.58 15.62
CA GLN A 32 5.20 -7.34 16.41
C GLN A 32 4.17 -8.44 16.19
N PHE A 33 3.85 -8.75 14.94
CA PHE A 33 2.73 -9.64 14.58
C PHE A 33 3.21 -11.01 14.10
N GLY A 34 4.33 -11.06 13.37
CA GLY A 34 4.86 -12.31 12.82
C GLY A 34 5.27 -13.33 13.90
N ARG A 35 5.86 -12.88 15.01
CA ARG A 35 6.21 -13.76 16.14
C ARG A 35 4.98 -14.35 16.83
N ALA A 36 3.92 -13.55 17.01
CA ALA A 36 2.65 -14.02 17.56
C ALA A 36 1.94 -15.00 16.61
N ALA A 37 2.11 -14.80 15.30
CA ALA A 37 1.64 -15.72 14.26
C ALA A 37 2.58 -16.92 14.02
N GLU A 38 3.51 -17.21 14.94
CA GLU A 38 4.45 -18.34 14.91
C GLU A 38 5.36 -18.39 13.67
N ILE A 39 5.64 -17.24 13.06
CA ILE A 39 6.52 -17.14 11.89
C ILE A 39 7.98 -17.15 12.34
N SER A 40 8.69 -18.24 12.06
CA SER A 40 10.12 -18.40 12.37
C SER A 40 10.98 -17.27 11.79
N ALA A 41 12.01 -16.86 12.55
CA ALA A 41 13.02 -15.91 12.08
C ALA A 41 13.76 -16.40 10.83
N MET A 42 13.80 -17.73 10.58
CA MET A 42 14.39 -18.30 9.37
C MET A 42 13.62 -17.92 8.09
N ALA A 43 12.35 -17.51 8.20
CA ALA A 43 11.55 -17.03 7.09
C ALA A 43 11.86 -15.56 6.70
N LEU A 44 12.53 -14.79 7.57
CA LEU A 44 12.81 -13.37 7.34
C LEU A 44 13.54 -13.07 6.02
N PRO A 45 14.59 -13.80 5.62
CA PRO A 45 15.26 -13.54 4.34
C PRO A 45 14.32 -13.71 3.15
N ALA A 46 13.44 -14.72 3.19
CA ALA A 46 12.46 -14.94 2.14
C ALA A 46 11.37 -13.85 2.14
N LEU A 47 10.86 -13.47 3.31
CA LEU A 47 9.87 -12.38 3.47
C LEU A 47 10.41 -11.04 2.95
N LEU A 48 11.63 -10.69 3.35
CA LEU A 48 12.30 -9.46 2.92
C LEU A 48 12.66 -9.50 1.45
N GLY A 49 13.09 -10.65 0.92
CA GLY A 49 13.39 -10.83 -0.51
C GLY A 49 12.16 -10.69 -1.39
N ALA A 50 11.07 -11.40 -1.06
CA ALA A 50 9.79 -11.28 -1.76
C ALA A 50 9.23 -9.85 -1.67
N GLY A 51 9.28 -9.26 -0.48
CA GLY A 51 8.87 -7.88 -0.25
C GLY A 51 9.67 -6.86 -1.04
N ALA A 52 11.00 -7.00 -1.09
CA ALA A 52 11.86 -6.09 -1.86
C ALA A 52 11.59 -6.18 -3.37
N LEU A 53 11.29 -7.36 -3.90
CA LEU A 53 10.88 -7.51 -5.30
C LEU A 53 9.55 -6.79 -5.58
N ASN A 54 8.58 -6.93 -4.68
CA ASN A 54 7.32 -6.18 -4.76
C ASN A 54 7.56 -4.66 -4.70
N ASP A 55 8.44 -4.20 -3.82
CA ASP A 55 8.78 -2.78 -3.67
C ASP A 55 9.48 -2.22 -4.92
N VAL A 56 10.37 -3.00 -5.55
CA VAL A 56 11.00 -2.63 -6.83
C VAL A 56 9.93 -2.44 -7.90
N VAL A 57 9.01 -3.39 -8.03
CA VAL A 57 7.92 -3.32 -9.01
C VAL A 57 7.04 -2.10 -8.76
N VAL A 58 6.58 -1.91 -7.52
CA VAL A 58 5.77 -0.74 -7.13
C VAL A 58 6.50 0.57 -7.39
N SER A 59 7.82 0.66 -7.14
CA SER A 59 8.59 1.87 -7.44
C SER A 59 8.66 2.21 -8.93
N LEU A 60 8.62 1.20 -9.82
CA LEU A 60 8.59 1.43 -11.27
C LEU A 60 7.30 2.14 -11.68
N TYR A 61 6.15 1.70 -11.12
CA TYR A 61 4.86 2.34 -11.34
C TYR A 61 4.81 3.73 -10.70
N LEU A 62 5.15 3.82 -9.41
CA LEU A 62 5.01 5.04 -8.62
C LEU A 62 5.84 6.20 -9.19
N PHE A 63 7.04 5.91 -9.71
CA PHE A 63 7.95 6.93 -10.25
C PHE A 63 7.97 7.04 -11.77
N ALA A 64 7.05 6.35 -12.48
CA ALA A 64 6.88 6.54 -13.92
C ALA A 64 6.57 8.01 -14.31
N PRO A 65 5.68 8.74 -13.60
CA PRO A 65 5.43 10.16 -13.90
C PRO A 65 6.67 11.04 -13.71
N LEU A 66 7.46 10.78 -12.66
CA LEU A 66 8.72 11.49 -12.42
C LEU A 66 9.75 11.18 -13.52
N SER A 67 9.87 9.92 -13.92
CA SER A 67 10.75 9.48 -15.01
C SER A 67 10.40 10.19 -16.33
N LEU A 68 9.10 10.30 -16.63
CA LEU A 68 8.59 11.03 -17.80
C LEU A 68 8.89 12.54 -17.70
N TYR A 69 8.66 13.15 -16.53
CA TYR A 69 9.03 14.55 -16.28
C TYR A 69 10.53 14.81 -16.53
N LEU A 70 11.40 13.91 -16.06
CA LEU A 70 12.85 14.02 -16.23
C LEU A 70 13.30 13.85 -17.68
N LEU A 71 12.56 13.09 -18.49
CA LEU A 71 12.77 13.00 -19.94
C LEU A 71 12.38 14.30 -20.64
N LEU A 72 11.13 14.73 -20.45
CA LEU A 72 10.48 15.80 -21.24
C LEU A 72 11.02 17.18 -20.90
N MET A 73 11.34 17.44 -19.63
CA MET A 73 11.66 18.80 -19.18
C MET A 73 12.99 19.29 -19.79
N PRO A 74 13.05 20.47 -20.44
CA PRO A 74 14.30 21.02 -20.96
C PRO A 74 15.32 21.33 -19.85
N ASP A 75 16.62 21.20 -20.13
CA ASP A 75 17.68 21.43 -19.13
C ASP A 75 17.67 22.85 -18.55
N ARG A 76 17.35 23.86 -19.38
CA ARG A 76 17.24 25.26 -18.94
C ARG A 76 16.20 25.44 -17.83
N TRP A 77 15.06 24.78 -17.96
CA TRP A 77 13.97 24.83 -16.98
C TRP A 77 14.30 23.98 -15.76
N PHE A 78 14.80 22.76 -15.98
CA PHE A 78 15.18 21.85 -14.90
C PHE A 78 16.23 22.46 -13.94
N ARG A 79 17.18 23.24 -14.48
CA ARG A 79 18.25 23.88 -13.71
C ARG A 79 17.87 25.27 -13.16
N SER A 80 16.76 25.85 -13.60
CA SER A 80 16.25 27.12 -13.08
C SER A 80 15.95 27.04 -11.57
N ALA A 81 15.79 28.18 -10.90
CA ALA A 81 15.37 28.19 -9.49
C ALA A 81 14.03 27.47 -9.28
N ALA A 82 13.06 27.71 -10.19
CA ALA A 82 11.74 27.07 -10.16
C ALA A 82 11.82 25.55 -10.35
N GLY A 83 12.59 25.06 -11.34
CA GLY A 83 12.77 23.62 -11.56
C GLY A 83 13.47 22.92 -10.39
N ARG A 84 14.46 23.58 -9.78
CA ARG A 84 15.13 23.08 -8.56
C ARG A 84 14.18 23.00 -7.37
N LEU A 85 13.34 24.02 -7.18
CA LEU A 85 12.32 24.03 -6.13
C LEU A 85 11.29 22.94 -6.36
N LEU A 86 10.75 22.83 -7.57
CA LEU A 86 9.75 21.82 -7.95
C LEU A 86 10.27 20.40 -7.70
N LEU A 87 11.50 20.09 -8.11
CA LEU A 87 12.09 18.77 -7.86
C LEU A 87 12.26 18.50 -6.36
N ARG A 88 12.75 19.47 -5.59
CA ARG A 88 12.93 19.31 -4.14
C ARG A 88 11.60 19.14 -3.41
N ALA A 89 10.59 19.94 -3.78
CA ALA A 89 9.25 19.84 -3.22
C ALA A 89 8.59 18.51 -3.58
N GLY A 90 8.68 18.08 -4.85
CA GLY A 90 8.18 16.77 -5.28
C GLY A 90 8.85 15.61 -4.55
N MET A 91 10.18 15.64 -4.42
CA MET A 91 10.93 14.66 -3.62
C MET A 91 10.49 14.67 -2.15
N PHE A 92 10.31 15.85 -1.56
CA PHE A 92 9.86 15.98 -0.17
C PHE A 92 8.48 15.36 0.03
N LEU A 93 7.52 15.73 -0.81
CA LEU A 93 6.15 15.23 -0.73
C LEU A 93 6.09 13.72 -1.00
N SER A 94 6.90 13.20 -1.92
CA SER A 94 7.00 11.75 -2.16
C SER A 94 7.52 11.01 -0.93
N VAL A 95 8.63 11.48 -0.33
CA VAL A 95 9.18 10.85 0.88
C VAL A 95 8.20 10.97 2.06
N PHE A 96 7.55 12.12 2.22
CA PHE A 96 6.51 12.34 3.23
C PHE A 96 5.34 11.37 3.07
N GLY A 97 4.78 11.27 1.87
CA GLY A 97 3.71 10.32 1.58
C GLY A 97 4.13 8.88 1.86
N LEU A 98 5.35 8.48 1.49
CA LEU A 98 5.86 7.12 1.73
C LEU A 98 6.05 6.81 3.22
N ILE A 99 6.60 7.74 4.00
CA ILE A 99 6.79 7.55 5.44
C ILE A 99 5.43 7.52 6.15
N TYR A 100 4.55 8.47 5.83
CA TYR A 100 3.20 8.51 6.39
C TYR A 100 2.43 7.22 6.06
N LEU A 101 2.50 6.76 4.80
CA LEU A 101 1.88 5.52 4.37
C LEU A 101 2.44 4.30 5.10
N ALA A 102 3.75 4.25 5.36
CA ALA A 102 4.34 3.15 6.12
C ALA A 102 3.82 3.09 7.57
N VAL A 103 3.60 4.24 8.21
CA VAL A 103 3.00 4.33 9.55
C VAL A 103 1.51 3.98 9.50
N LEU A 104 0.78 4.46 8.49
CA LEU A 104 -0.61 4.11 8.27
C LEU A 104 -0.78 2.60 8.08
N GLU A 105 0.10 1.99 7.27
CA GLU A 105 0.10 0.53 7.07
C GLU A 105 0.40 -0.24 8.35
N TYR A 106 1.21 0.30 9.27
CA TYR A 106 1.42 -0.33 10.58
C TYR A 106 0.10 -0.41 11.37
N TYR A 107 -0.61 0.72 11.51
CA TYR A 107 -1.89 0.76 12.24
C TYR A 107 -2.97 -0.08 11.55
N PHE A 108 -3.01 -0.05 10.22
CA PHE A 108 -3.91 -0.92 9.48
C PHE A 108 -3.62 -2.41 9.72
N PHE A 109 -2.33 -2.77 9.81
CA PHE A 109 -1.93 -4.15 10.11
C PHE A 109 -2.26 -4.55 11.55
N GLU A 110 -2.12 -3.62 12.50
CA GLU A 110 -2.51 -3.82 13.90
C GLU A 110 -3.98 -4.20 14.03
N GLU A 111 -4.86 -3.51 13.30
CA GLU A 111 -6.30 -3.75 13.33
C GLU A 111 -6.71 -5.02 12.56
N PHE A 112 -6.20 -5.21 11.34
CA PHE A 112 -6.72 -6.23 10.42
C PHE A 112 -5.82 -7.44 10.21
N ASN A 113 -4.60 -7.45 10.78
CA ASN A 113 -3.55 -8.43 10.46
C ASN A 113 -3.37 -8.60 8.95
N ALA A 114 -3.41 -7.48 8.23
CA ALA A 114 -3.40 -7.42 6.78
C ALA A 114 -2.73 -6.14 6.30
N ARG A 115 -2.20 -6.13 5.08
CA ARG A 115 -1.88 -4.88 4.39
C ARG A 115 -3.15 -4.21 3.87
N LEU A 116 -3.00 -3.00 3.33
CA LEU A 116 -4.11 -2.30 2.67
C LEU A 116 -4.80 -3.21 1.66
N ASN A 117 -6.10 -3.39 1.87
CA ASN A 117 -6.96 -4.29 1.10
C ASN A 117 -8.24 -3.55 0.70
N LEU A 118 -9.32 -4.29 0.39
CA LEU A 118 -10.60 -3.71 -0.01
C LEU A 118 -11.22 -2.82 1.08
N VAL A 119 -11.02 -3.14 2.37
CA VAL A 119 -11.55 -2.34 3.48
C VAL A 119 -11.00 -0.92 3.45
N ALA A 120 -9.69 -0.78 3.20
CA ALA A 120 -9.06 0.54 3.07
C ALA A 120 -9.60 1.32 1.86
N PHE A 121 -10.05 0.64 0.80
CA PHE A 121 -10.67 1.26 -0.36
C PHE A 121 -12.10 1.73 -0.05
N ASP A 122 -12.89 0.90 0.64
CA ASP A 122 -14.26 1.22 1.03
C ASP A 122 -14.31 2.43 1.97
N TYR A 123 -13.28 2.63 2.79
CA TYR A 123 -13.11 3.82 3.62
C TYR A 123 -13.08 5.15 2.84
N LEU A 124 -12.67 5.12 1.56
CA LEU A 124 -12.71 6.32 0.72
C LEU A 124 -14.13 6.73 0.33
N MET A 125 -15.10 5.82 0.41
CA MET A 125 -16.51 6.10 0.15
C MET A 125 -17.20 6.80 1.33
N TYR A 126 -16.64 6.66 2.54
CA TYR A 126 -17.17 7.22 3.80
C TYR A 126 -16.15 8.13 4.50
N PRO A 127 -15.63 9.19 3.83
CA PRO A 127 -14.47 9.92 4.31
C PRO A 127 -14.71 10.68 5.62
N HIS A 128 -15.93 11.13 5.89
CA HIS A 128 -16.24 11.87 7.12
C HIS A 128 -16.19 10.95 8.34
N GLU A 129 -16.86 9.80 8.27
CA GLU A 129 -16.92 8.82 9.36
C GLU A 129 -15.52 8.28 9.68
N VAL A 130 -14.79 7.88 8.64
CA VAL A 130 -13.42 7.37 8.78
C VAL A 130 -12.47 8.45 9.29
N PHE A 131 -12.62 9.70 8.88
CA PHE A 131 -11.77 10.78 9.38
C PHE A 131 -11.97 11.01 10.88
N VAL A 132 -13.22 11.05 11.34
CA VAL A 132 -13.53 11.24 12.77
C VAL A 132 -12.98 10.08 13.58
N ASP A 133 -13.22 8.84 13.13
CA ASP A 133 -12.70 7.64 13.79
C ASP A 133 -11.17 7.63 13.88
N ILE A 134 -10.47 7.94 12.78
CA ILE A 134 -9.00 8.01 12.80
C ILE A 134 -8.51 9.12 13.73
N TRP A 135 -9.18 10.27 13.76
CA TRP A 135 -8.78 11.41 14.57
C TRP A 135 -8.94 11.15 16.08
N GLU A 136 -9.99 10.43 16.46
CA GLU A 136 -10.25 10.05 17.86
C GLU A 136 -9.39 8.87 18.31
N SER A 137 -9.13 7.90 17.43
CA SER A 137 -8.46 6.64 17.78
C SER A 137 -6.93 6.72 17.73
N TYR A 138 -6.35 7.58 16.89
CA TYR A 138 -4.90 7.60 16.65
C TYR A 138 -4.26 8.97 16.90
N PRO A 139 -2.97 9.02 17.29
CA PRO A 139 -2.25 10.28 17.51
C PRO A 139 -1.83 10.95 16.19
N VAL A 140 -2.82 11.37 15.39
CA VAL A 140 -2.65 11.86 14.02
C VAL A 140 -1.62 13.00 13.92
N VAL A 141 -1.69 13.97 14.84
CA VAL A 141 -0.76 15.12 14.85
C VAL A 141 0.68 14.65 15.05
N THR A 142 0.92 13.71 15.96
CA THR A 142 2.26 13.15 16.23
C THR A 142 2.79 12.40 15.01
N VAL A 143 1.94 11.60 14.36
CA VAL A 143 2.30 10.86 13.14
C VAL A 143 2.64 11.82 12.00
N LEU A 144 1.85 12.89 11.81
CA LEU A 144 2.10 13.91 10.79
C LEU A 144 3.42 14.64 11.04
N LEU A 145 3.65 15.13 12.26
CA LEU A 145 4.89 15.82 12.63
C LEU A 145 6.11 14.90 12.53
N GLY A 146 6.00 13.67 13.01
CA GLY A 146 7.06 12.66 12.89
C GLY A 146 7.40 12.35 11.42
N SER A 147 6.39 12.21 10.57
CA SER A 147 6.57 12.00 9.13
C SER A 147 7.20 13.22 8.45
N LEU A 148 6.79 14.43 8.83
CA LEU A 148 7.34 15.69 8.31
C LEU A 148 8.83 15.83 8.64
N LEU A 149 9.20 15.64 9.90
CA LEU A 149 10.57 15.75 10.38
C LEU A 149 11.46 14.65 9.77
N SER A 150 10.96 13.42 9.71
CA SER A 150 11.69 12.30 9.10
C SER A 150 11.92 12.54 7.61
N SER A 151 10.95 13.11 6.89
CA SER A 151 11.07 13.45 5.48
C SER A 151 12.09 14.55 5.24
N ALA A 152 12.11 15.57 6.10
CA ALA A 152 13.12 16.62 6.06
C ALA A 152 14.53 16.04 6.28
N LEU A 153 14.68 15.12 7.24
CA LEU A 153 15.93 14.42 7.49
C LEU A 153 16.39 13.59 6.29
N VAL A 154 15.50 12.77 5.71
CA VAL A 154 15.82 11.97 4.52
C VAL A 154 16.25 12.86 3.36
N LEU A 155 15.55 13.97 3.11
CA LEU A 155 15.96 14.93 2.07
C LEU A 155 17.29 15.61 2.37
N LEU A 156 17.56 15.91 3.64
CA LEU A 156 18.84 16.45 4.08
C LEU A 156 19.98 15.45 3.80
N LEU A 157 19.76 14.15 4.01
CA LEU A 157 20.71 13.10 3.65
C LEU A 157 20.91 13.01 2.11
N MET A 158 19.84 13.23 1.34
CA MET A 158 19.88 13.25 -0.13
C MET A 158 20.40 14.56 -0.75
N ARG A 159 20.73 15.59 0.05
CA ARG A 159 21.09 16.92 -0.45
C ARG A 159 22.30 16.92 -1.39
N ARG A 160 23.33 16.14 -1.06
CA ARG A 160 24.58 16.06 -1.85
C ARG A 160 24.35 15.40 -3.23
N PRO A 161 23.77 14.19 -3.32
CA PRO A 161 23.50 13.60 -4.64
C PRO A 161 22.48 14.43 -5.46
N LEU A 162 21.51 15.07 -4.81
CA LEU A 162 20.54 15.93 -5.50
C LEU A 162 21.20 17.21 -6.05
N ALA A 163 22.08 17.85 -5.28
CA ALA A 163 22.83 19.02 -5.74
C ALA A 163 23.70 18.69 -6.97
N ARG A 164 24.37 17.54 -6.97
CA ARG A 164 25.15 17.07 -8.13
C ARG A 164 24.27 16.88 -9.37
N THR A 165 23.09 16.28 -9.19
CA THR A 165 22.12 16.06 -10.27
C THR A 165 21.65 17.38 -10.89
N LEU A 166 21.36 18.38 -10.06
CA LEU A 166 20.89 19.69 -10.50
C LEU A 166 21.99 20.55 -11.14
N ALA A 167 23.25 20.25 -10.88
CA ALA A 167 24.39 20.97 -11.45
C ALA A 167 24.77 20.50 -12.86
N THR A 168 24.43 19.27 -13.22
CA THR A 168 24.89 18.64 -14.47
C THR A 168 23.88 18.82 -15.61
N ALA A 169 24.37 19.29 -16.76
CA ALA A 169 23.61 19.29 -18.01
C ALA A 169 23.51 17.87 -18.58
N SER A 170 22.39 17.54 -19.21
CA SER A 170 22.13 16.22 -19.76
C SER A 170 21.61 16.34 -21.20
N ALA A 171 22.26 15.67 -22.14
CA ALA A 171 21.77 15.62 -23.52
C ALA A 171 20.48 14.79 -23.62
N LEU A 172 19.57 15.12 -24.54
CA LEU A 172 18.33 14.37 -24.75
C LEU A 172 18.59 12.87 -24.96
N ARG A 173 19.61 12.52 -25.75
CA ARG A 173 20.03 11.13 -25.97
C ARG A 173 20.33 10.37 -24.67
N GLN A 174 20.97 11.02 -23.70
CA GLN A 174 21.26 10.40 -22.41
C GLN A 174 19.97 10.22 -21.60
N ARG A 175 19.08 11.22 -21.60
CA ARG A 175 17.77 11.13 -20.92
C ARG A 175 16.91 10.01 -21.51
N SER A 176 16.84 9.91 -22.83
CA SER A 176 16.09 8.88 -23.54
C SER A 176 16.59 7.48 -23.21
N ARG A 177 17.90 7.28 -23.03
CA ARG A 177 18.45 5.97 -22.62
C ARG A 177 17.98 5.54 -21.24
N TYR A 178 18.05 6.41 -20.24
CA TYR A 178 17.60 6.08 -18.89
C TYR A 178 16.09 5.89 -18.82
N PHE A 179 15.33 6.74 -19.52
CA PHE A 179 13.89 6.56 -19.64
C PHE A 179 13.54 5.25 -20.33
N ALA A 180 14.23 4.87 -21.41
CA ALA A 180 13.99 3.62 -22.13
C ALA A 180 14.23 2.40 -21.23
N VAL A 181 15.25 2.42 -20.37
CA VAL A 181 15.46 1.35 -19.37
C VAL A 181 14.31 1.32 -18.37
N HIS A 182 13.90 2.46 -17.81
CA HIS A 182 12.76 2.52 -16.87
C HIS A 182 11.48 2.02 -17.53
N ALA A 183 11.19 2.46 -18.76
CA ALA A 183 10.01 2.07 -19.53
C ALA A 183 10.03 0.57 -19.86
N LEU A 184 11.18 0.02 -20.27
CA LEU A 184 11.32 -1.41 -20.50
C LEU A 184 11.05 -2.22 -19.23
N LEU A 185 11.67 -1.84 -18.11
CA LEU A 185 11.45 -2.51 -16.83
C LEU A 185 9.98 -2.41 -16.38
N LEU A 186 9.35 -1.25 -16.58
CA LEU A 186 7.94 -1.06 -16.28
C LEU A 186 7.05 -1.97 -17.15
N VAL A 187 7.30 -2.04 -18.46
CA VAL A 187 6.56 -2.94 -19.36
C VAL A 187 6.75 -4.41 -18.95
N LEU A 188 7.98 -4.82 -18.63
CA LEU A 188 8.24 -6.17 -18.13
C LEU A 188 7.51 -6.45 -16.81
N ALA A 189 7.44 -5.47 -15.91
CA ALA A 189 6.68 -5.61 -14.67
C ALA A 189 5.17 -5.71 -14.92
N VAL A 190 4.61 -4.92 -15.85
CA VAL A 190 3.20 -4.97 -16.23
C VAL A 190 2.81 -6.32 -16.83
N VAL A 191 3.66 -6.86 -17.71
CA VAL A 191 3.34 -8.10 -18.44
C VAL A 191 3.70 -9.35 -17.64
N GLY A 192 4.82 -9.31 -16.93
CA GLY A 192 5.45 -10.51 -16.36
C GLY A 192 5.35 -10.65 -14.84
N PHE A 193 4.80 -9.67 -14.12
CA PHE A 193 4.85 -9.67 -12.67
C PHE A 193 3.52 -9.31 -12.01
N SER A 194 2.88 -10.32 -11.43
CA SER A 194 1.80 -10.11 -10.48
C SER A 194 2.39 -10.08 -9.07
N THR A 195 2.21 -8.99 -8.34
CA THR A 195 2.83 -8.74 -7.02
C THR A 195 2.35 -9.69 -5.92
N ASP A 196 1.24 -10.38 -6.14
CA ASP A 196 0.72 -11.43 -5.27
C ASP A 196 1.34 -12.80 -5.51
N SER A 197 2.00 -13.00 -6.66
CA SER A 197 2.62 -14.28 -7.01
C SER A 197 3.75 -14.70 -6.07
N LEU A 198 4.29 -13.76 -5.28
CA LEU A 198 5.41 -13.97 -4.36
C LEU A 198 4.98 -14.28 -2.91
N ALA A 199 3.71 -14.09 -2.56
CA ALA A 199 3.18 -14.41 -1.25
C ALA A 199 2.74 -15.90 -1.22
N ARG A 200 3.71 -16.81 -1.03
CA ARG A 200 3.48 -18.28 -1.02
C ARG A 200 3.86 -18.96 0.30
N PHE A 201 3.81 -18.21 1.40
CA PHE A 201 3.99 -18.76 2.74
C PHE A 201 2.74 -19.54 3.15
N SER A 202 2.92 -20.59 3.95
CA SER A 202 1.80 -21.37 4.50
C SER A 202 0.93 -20.57 5.46
N ASN A 203 1.52 -19.56 6.11
CA ASN A 203 0.85 -18.68 7.06
C ASN A 203 0.34 -17.41 6.36
N ARG A 204 -0.95 -17.08 6.54
CA ARG A 204 -1.60 -15.88 5.98
C ARG A 204 -0.90 -14.58 6.39
N VAL A 205 -0.56 -14.42 7.66
CA VAL A 205 0.14 -13.22 8.17
C VAL A 205 1.51 -13.09 7.51
N GLY A 206 2.20 -14.20 7.23
CA GLY A 206 3.45 -14.20 6.47
C GLY A 206 3.28 -13.69 5.03
N ASN A 207 2.20 -14.08 4.36
CA ASN A 207 1.84 -13.57 3.04
C ASN A 207 1.55 -12.06 3.07
N GLU A 208 0.83 -11.59 4.08
CA GLU A 208 0.54 -10.16 4.27
C GLU A 208 1.82 -9.35 4.55
N ILE A 209 2.72 -9.85 5.40
CA ILE A 209 4.02 -9.21 5.67
C ILE A 209 4.84 -9.11 4.37
N ALA A 210 4.92 -10.18 3.58
CA ALA A 210 5.67 -10.22 2.32
C ALA A 210 5.09 -9.31 1.22
N SER A 211 3.78 -9.07 1.24
CA SER A 211 3.11 -8.25 0.23
C SER A 211 3.47 -6.75 0.32
N ASN A 212 2.97 -5.95 -0.60
CA ASN A 212 3.11 -4.49 -0.61
C ASN A 212 1.71 -3.85 -0.58
N GLY A 213 1.41 -3.03 0.42
CA GLY A 213 0.07 -2.49 0.66
C GLY A 213 -0.45 -1.63 -0.48
N VAL A 214 0.38 -0.78 -1.11
CA VAL A 214 -0.03 0.00 -2.30
C VAL A 214 -0.50 -0.92 -3.42
N SER A 215 0.26 -1.98 -3.70
CA SER A 215 -0.14 -2.92 -4.75
C SER A 215 -1.39 -3.70 -4.38
N SER A 216 -1.52 -4.14 -3.13
CA SER A 216 -2.70 -4.85 -2.63
C SER A 216 -3.95 -3.97 -2.70
N PHE A 217 -3.83 -2.69 -2.34
CA PHE A 217 -4.89 -1.69 -2.42
C PHE A 217 -5.41 -1.50 -3.84
N PHE A 218 -4.53 -1.21 -4.82
CA PHE A 218 -4.97 -1.01 -6.21
C PHE A 218 -5.51 -2.28 -6.86
N ARG A 219 -5.00 -3.45 -6.45
CA ARG A 219 -5.56 -4.74 -6.88
C ARG A 219 -6.97 -4.90 -6.34
N ALA A 220 -7.17 -4.72 -5.03
CA ALA A 220 -8.47 -4.84 -4.38
C ALA A 220 -9.49 -3.85 -4.97
N ALA A 221 -9.08 -2.61 -5.21
CA ALA A 221 -9.91 -1.60 -5.88
C ALA A 221 -10.35 -2.02 -7.29
N ARG A 222 -9.50 -2.77 -8.02
CA ARG A 222 -9.81 -3.24 -9.38
C ARG A 222 -10.69 -4.49 -9.39
N THR A 223 -10.48 -5.40 -8.43
CA THR A 223 -11.19 -6.68 -8.38
C THR A 223 -12.46 -6.63 -7.54
N SER A 224 -12.59 -5.63 -6.65
CA SER A 224 -13.70 -5.49 -5.69
C SER A 224 -13.96 -6.77 -4.90
N ASP A 225 -12.90 -7.51 -4.59
CA ASP A 225 -12.99 -8.84 -3.99
C ASP A 225 -12.18 -8.91 -2.69
N ILE A 226 -12.78 -9.54 -1.68
CA ILE A 226 -12.15 -9.87 -0.41
C ILE A 226 -12.35 -11.36 -0.16
N ASP A 227 -11.26 -12.09 0.11
CA ASP A 227 -11.35 -13.49 0.47
C ASP A 227 -11.91 -13.63 1.90
N TYR A 228 -13.24 -13.67 2.00
CA TYR A 228 -13.94 -13.70 3.27
C TYR A 228 -13.48 -14.85 4.18
N ALA A 229 -13.21 -16.03 3.60
CA ALA A 229 -12.76 -17.19 4.34
C ALA A 229 -11.32 -17.04 4.88
N ALA A 230 -10.52 -16.16 4.29
CA ALA A 230 -9.18 -15.86 4.78
C ALA A 230 -9.17 -14.90 5.97
N TYR A 231 -10.18 -14.03 6.11
CA TYR A 231 -10.23 -12.99 7.15
C TYR A 231 -11.20 -13.29 8.29
N TYR A 232 -12.22 -14.13 8.06
CA TYR A 232 -13.26 -14.43 9.06
C TYR A 232 -13.37 -15.93 9.32
N GLU A 233 -13.70 -16.27 10.58
CA GLU A 233 -14.05 -17.65 10.92
C GLU A 233 -15.30 -18.05 10.14
N THR A 234 -15.17 -19.12 9.36
CA THR A 234 -16.27 -19.71 8.62
C THR A 234 -16.73 -20.99 9.30
N GLY A 235 -18.05 -21.19 9.32
CA GLY A 235 -18.70 -22.35 9.92
C GLY A 235 -19.75 -22.93 9.00
N ASN A 236 -20.39 -24.01 9.43
CA ASN A 236 -21.52 -24.57 8.69
C ASN A 236 -22.65 -23.52 8.61
N THR A 237 -23.03 -23.13 7.40
CA THR A 237 -24.03 -22.07 7.17
C THR A 237 -25.35 -22.34 7.88
N ALA A 238 -25.83 -23.59 7.90
CA ALA A 238 -27.08 -23.93 8.56
C ALA A 238 -26.97 -23.84 10.09
N ALA A 239 -25.80 -24.18 10.66
CA ALA A 239 -25.54 -24.00 12.08
C ALA A 239 -25.46 -22.51 12.46
N ASN A 240 -24.72 -21.72 11.69
CA ASN A 240 -24.59 -20.28 11.91
C ASN A 240 -25.93 -19.56 11.78
N LEU A 241 -26.78 -19.92 10.79
CA LEU A 241 -28.12 -19.36 10.63
C LEU A 241 -29.06 -19.73 11.79
N ARG A 242 -28.95 -20.95 12.33
CA ARG A 242 -29.73 -21.35 13.52
C ARG A 242 -29.28 -20.59 14.76
N LEU A 243 -27.98 -20.35 14.91
CA LEU A 243 -27.41 -19.55 16.00
C LEU A 243 -27.91 -18.11 15.90
N LEU A 244 -27.84 -17.51 14.72
CA LEU A 244 -28.39 -16.18 14.45
C LEU A 244 -29.89 -16.10 14.73
N ALA A 245 -30.68 -17.08 14.26
CA ALA A 245 -32.13 -17.11 14.51
C ALA A 245 -32.46 -17.25 16.01
N ARG A 246 -31.64 -17.99 16.76
CA ARG A 246 -31.77 -18.09 18.22
C ARG A 246 -31.44 -16.78 18.91
N ASP A 247 -30.38 -16.10 18.52
CA ASP A 247 -29.96 -14.83 19.14
C ASP A 247 -30.95 -13.71 18.83
N LEU A 248 -31.47 -13.67 17.60
CA LEU A 248 -32.54 -12.75 17.21
C LEU A 248 -33.87 -13.11 17.88
N GLY A 249 -34.23 -14.40 17.99
CA GLY A 249 -35.43 -14.86 18.69
C GLY A 249 -35.35 -14.68 20.22
N ALA A 250 -34.15 -14.68 20.80
CA ALA A 250 -33.93 -14.30 22.20
C ALA A 250 -34.03 -12.78 22.39
N ALA A 251 -33.70 -12.00 21.35
CA ALA A 251 -33.89 -10.54 21.31
C ALA A 251 -35.33 -10.11 20.98
N GLU A 252 -36.21 -11.00 20.52
CA GLU A 252 -37.65 -10.74 20.26
C GLU A 252 -38.47 -10.39 21.53
N GLY A 253 -37.88 -10.44 22.73
CA GLY A 253 -38.44 -9.74 23.90
C GLY A 253 -38.51 -8.20 23.72
N SER A 254 -37.80 -7.66 22.72
CA SER A 254 -37.85 -6.27 22.28
C SER A 254 -38.14 -6.23 20.76
N SER A 255 -39.42 -6.06 20.43
CA SER A 255 -40.00 -5.87 19.09
C SER A 255 -39.03 -5.32 18.04
N HIS A 256 -38.70 -6.12 17.00
CA HIS A 256 -38.84 -5.82 15.56
C HIS A 256 -38.04 -6.85 14.72
N ALA A 257 -38.77 -7.66 13.92
CA ALA A 257 -38.33 -8.60 12.86
C ALA A 257 -38.16 -10.09 13.23
N SER A 258 -39.13 -10.92 12.79
CA SER A 258 -39.01 -12.39 12.77
C SER A 258 -38.46 -12.85 11.41
N LEU A 259 -37.31 -13.53 11.42
CA LEU A 259 -36.75 -14.19 10.23
C LEU A 259 -37.11 -15.68 10.25
N ARG A 260 -38.02 -16.10 9.35
CA ARG A 260 -38.25 -17.52 9.06
C ARG A 260 -37.09 -18.04 8.19
N VAL A 261 -36.19 -18.81 8.79
CA VAL A 261 -35.13 -19.53 8.05
C VAL A 261 -35.75 -20.76 7.37
N ASP A 262 -35.96 -20.66 6.07
CA ASP A 262 -36.46 -21.76 5.26
C ASP A 262 -35.29 -22.68 4.85
N SER A 263 -35.24 -23.88 5.45
CA SER A 263 -34.10 -24.82 5.34
C SER A 263 -33.86 -25.40 3.94
N THR A 264 -34.71 -25.09 2.96
CA THR A 264 -34.61 -25.52 1.56
C THR A 264 -33.94 -24.48 0.65
N ALA A 265 -33.62 -23.28 1.14
CA ALA A 265 -33.16 -22.16 0.31
C ALA A 265 -31.63 -22.06 0.11
N ALA A 266 -30.85 -23.07 0.52
CA ALA A 266 -29.38 -23.06 0.44
C ALA A 266 -28.79 -22.93 -0.98
N SER A 267 -29.62 -22.89 -2.03
CA SER A 267 -29.18 -22.85 -3.44
C SER A 267 -29.85 -21.77 -4.30
N ARG A 268 -30.53 -20.77 -3.73
CA ARG A 268 -31.13 -19.68 -4.55
C ARG A 268 -30.45 -18.32 -4.29
N PRO A 269 -30.11 -17.55 -5.34
CA PRO A 269 -29.56 -16.22 -5.19
C PRO A 269 -30.60 -15.29 -4.52
N ILE A 270 -30.15 -14.54 -3.52
CA ILE A 270 -30.97 -13.60 -2.76
C ILE A 270 -31.40 -12.45 -3.69
N ARG A 271 -32.70 -12.35 -4.02
CA ARG A 271 -33.29 -11.15 -4.62
C ARG A 271 -33.76 -10.24 -3.49
N THR A 272 -33.08 -9.12 -3.30
CA THR A 272 -33.55 -8.03 -2.43
C THR A 272 -34.74 -7.33 -3.09
N VAL A 273 -35.92 -7.46 -2.48
CA VAL A 273 -37.09 -6.64 -2.82
C VAL A 273 -37.16 -5.54 -1.77
N TRP A 274 -36.82 -4.31 -2.17
CA TRP A 274 -37.03 -3.14 -1.34
C TRP A 274 -38.52 -2.79 -1.36
N ALA A 275 -39.19 -2.95 -0.22
CA ALA A 275 -40.52 -2.38 -0.03
C ALA A 275 -40.37 -0.87 0.15
N SER A 276 -40.77 -0.10 -0.86
CA SER A 276 -40.94 1.34 -0.74
C SER A 276 -42.17 1.62 0.14
N SER A 277 -41.97 2.11 1.36
CA SER A 277 -43.03 2.71 2.15
C SER A 277 -43.27 4.15 1.67
N THR A 278 -44.49 4.40 1.19
CA THR A 278 -45.10 5.71 0.93
C THR A 278 -45.19 6.56 2.18
#